data_AF-A0A7V8VIN6-F1
#
_entry.id   AF-A0A7V8VIN6-F1
#
_cell.length_a   1.000
_cell.length_b   1.000
_cell.length_c   1.000
_cell.angle_alpha   90.00
_cell.angle_beta   90.00
_cell.angle_gamma   90.00
#
_symmetry.space_group_name_H-M   'P 1'
#
loop_
_entity.id
_entity.type
_entity.pdbx_description
1 polymer ?
#
loop_
_entity_poly.entity_id
_entity_poly.type
_entity_poly.pdbx_seq_one_letter_code
_entity_poly.pdbx_strand_id
1 'polypeptide(L)'
;TEVDELALAASLSGTDRAESLGERLAESVRELRVLAERDREMCSRLERGFASAPLIVIPQLSAGAHDLAGLAGVAAHLVEPAGFQASSGERRA
;
A
#
# COMPACT_ATOMS: atom_id res chain seq x y z
N THR A 1 -6.94 -1.12 6.51
CA THR A 1 -7.27 -1.82 7.75
C THR A 1 -6.23 -1.45 8.78
N GLU A 2 -6.64 -0.75 9.84
CA GLU A 2 -5.73 -0.37 10.92
C GLU A 2 -5.46 -1.61 11.77
N VAL A 3 -4.21 -2.08 11.80
CA VAL A 3 -3.82 -3.28 12.56
C VAL A 3 -3.49 -2.84 13.99
N ASP A 4 -4.27 -3.30 14.96
CA ASP A 4 -3.99 -3.08 16.39
C ASP A 4 -2.85 -4.00 16.84
N GLU A 5 -1.68 -3.41 17.13
CA GLU A 5 -0.46 -4.12 17.53
C GLU A 5 -0.64 -4.87 18.86
N LEU A 6 -1.44 -4.32 19.78
CA LEU A 6 -1.74 -4.93 21.08
C LEU A 6 -2.67 -6.14 20.91
N ALA A 7 -3.71 -6.02 20.08
CA ALA A 7 -4.60 -7.13 19.76
C ALA A 7 -3.88 -8.25 19.01
N LEU A 8 -2.95 -7.90 18.13
CA LEU A 8 -2.18 -8.86 17.35
C LEU A 8 -1.19 -9.65 18.22
N ALA A 9 -0.47 -8.97 19.11
CA ALA A 9 0.40 -9.61 20.09
C ALA A 9 -0.37 -10.53 21.06
N ALA A 10 -1.55 -10.10 21.52
CA ALA A 10 -2.42 -10.89 22.39
C ALA A 10 -3.00 -12.14 21.71
N SER A 11 -3.16 -12.13 20.37
CA SER A 11 -3.67 -13.30 19.63
C SER A 11 -2.64 -14.43 19.48
N LEU A 12 -1.35 -14.12 19.74
CA LEU A 12 -0.23 -15.04 19.58
C LEU A 12 0.32 -15.56 20.92
N SER A 13 -0.21 -15.18 22.08
CA SER A 13 0.31 -15.65 23.36
C SER A 13 -0.20 -17.06 23.72
N GLY A 14 0.73 -17.97 24.05
CA GLY A 14 0.39 -19.35 24.42
C GLY A 14 1.58 -20.31 24.60
N THR A 15 2.79 -19.94 24.15
CA THR A 15 4.08 -20.61 24.44
C THR A 15 5.21 -19.57 24.33
N ASP A 16 6.39 -19.80 24.92
CA ASP A 16 7.57 -18.89 24.80
C ASP A 16 7.93 -18.58 23.33
N ARG A 17 7.71 -19.55 22.44
CA ARG A 17 7.90 -19.38 20.99
C ARG A 17 6.90 -18.41 20.37
N ALA A 18 5.73 -18.29 20.96
CA ALA A 18 4.63 -17.50 20.47
C ALA A 18 4.74 -16.02 20.92
N GLU A 19 5.34 -15.77 22.09
CA GLU A 19 5.75 -14.42 22.53
C GLU A 19 6.83 -13.83 21.60
N SER A 20 7.89 -14.59 21.30
CA SER A 20 8.93 -14.18 20.34
C SER A 20 8.38 -13.93 18.92
N LEU A 21 7.38 -14.70 18.49
CA LEU A 21 6.71 -14.46 17.21
C LEU A 21 5.86 -13.18 17.24
N GLY A 22 5.19 -12.91 18.36
CA GLY A 22 4.42 -11.68 18.58
C GLY A 22 5.30 -10.43 18.50
N GLU A 23 6.46 -10.44 19.18
CA GLU A 23 7.43 -9.34 19.13
C GLU A 23 7.96 -9.09 17.72
N ARG A 24 8.35 -10.15 17.00
CA ARG A 24 8.84 -10.04 15.62
C ARG A 24 7.78 -9.52 14.65
N LEU A 25 6.53 -9.93 14.85
CA LEU A 25 5.42 -9.45 14.04
C LEU A 25 5.15 -7.97 14.32
N ALA A 26 5.15 -7.55 15.60
CA ALA A 26 5.00 -6.16 15.98
C ALA A 26 6.13 -5.29 15.39
N GLU A 27 7.37 -5.76 15.44
CA GLU A 27 8.49 -5.08 14.79
C GLU A 27 8.28 -4.96 13.27
N SER A 28 7.91 -6.07 12.62
CA SER A 28 7.65 -6.08 11.17
C SER A 28 6.53 -5.11 10.79
N VAL A 29 5.46 -5.03 11.58
CA VAL A 29 4.37 -4.07 11.37
C VAL A 29 4.86 -2.63 11.52
N ARG A 30 5.70 -2.33 12.52
CA ARG A 30 6.28 -1.00 12.71
C ARG A 30 7.16 -0.60 11.53
N GLU A 31 8.03 -1.50 11.08
CA GLU A 31 8.88 -1.27 9.91
C GLU A 31 8.05 -1.02 8.65
N LEU A 32 7.01 -1.84 8.41
CA LEU A 32 6.11 -1.67 7.28
C LEU A 32 5.33 -0.36 7.34
N ARG A 33 4.94 0.12 8.53
CA ARG A 33 4.28 1.43 8.71
C ARG A 33 5.19 2.58 8.30
N VAL A 34 6.47 2.52 8.69
CA VAL A 34 7.47 3.53 8.28
C VAL A 34 7.63 3.57 6.76
N LEU A 35 7.74 2.40 6.12
CA LEU A 35 7.81 2.31 4.66
C LEU A 35 6.54 2.86 4.00
N ALA A 36 5.36 2.48 4.50
CA ALA A 36 4.08 2.95 3.97
C ALA A 36 3.89 4.47 4.12
N GLU A 37 4.39 5.08 5.20
CA GLU A 37 4.37 6.53 5.37
C GLU A 37 5.29 7.24 4.37
N ARG A 38 6.54 6.75 4.24
CA ARG A 38 7.50 7.27 3.27
C ARG A 38 6.96 7.19 1.85
N ASP A 39 6.37 6.06 1.49
CA ASP A 39 5.83 5.85 0.15
C ASP A 39 4.62 6.76 -0.11
N ARG A 40 3.74 6.98 0.88
CA ARG A 40 2.65 7.98 0.81
C ARG A 40 3.19 9.40 0.60
N GLU A 41 4.25 9.78 1.30
CA GLU A 41 4.87 11.09 1.12
C GLU A 41 5.46 11.25 -0.30
N MET A 42 6.15 10.23 -0.81
CA MET A 42 6.73 10.25 -2.15
C MET A 42 5.66 10.33 -3.24
N CYS A 43 4.59 9.54 -3.11
CA CYS A 43 3.44 9.64 -4.00
C CYS A 43 2.89 11.06 -3.99
N SER A 44 2.59 11.63 -2.82
CA SER A 44 2.09 13.02 -2.69
C SER A 44 3.01 14.07 -3.33
N ARG A 45 4.34 13.89 -3.28
CA ARG A 45 5.29 14.77 -3.97
C ARG A 45 5.17 14.61 -5.50
N LEU A 46 5.03 13.39 -6.01
CA LEU A 46 4.83 13.13 -7.44
C LEU A 46 3.50 13.73 -7.91
N GLU A 47 2.39 13.54 -7.19
CA GLU A 47 1.09 14.09 -7.61
C GLU A 47 1.13 15.61 -7.74
N ARG A 48 1.81 16.29 -6.80
CA ARG A 48 2.01 17.74 -6.86
C ARG A 48 2.90 18.16 -8.03
N GLY A 49 3.92 17.38 -8.37
CA GLY A 49 4.83 17.66 -9.49
C GLY A 49 4.19 17.46 -10.86
N PHE A 50 3.24 16.52 -10.97
CA PHE A 50 2.58 16.14 -12.22
C PHE A 50 1.15 16.68 -12.33
N ALA A 51 0.83 17.82 -11.68
CA ALA A 51 -0.52 18.33 -11.42
C ALA A 51 -1.53 18.39 -12.60
N SER A 52 -1.08 18.24 -13.85
CA SER A 52 -1.90 18.21 -15.06
C SER A 52 -2.19 16.80 -15.63
N ALA A 53 -1.50 15.76 -15.16
CA ALA A 53 -1.70 14.39 -15.63
C ALA A 53 -2.53 13.58 -14.62
N PRO A 54 -3.58 12.88 -15.06
CA PRO A 54 -4.30 11.97 -14.19
C PRO A 54 -3.41 10.80 -13.76
N LEU A 55 -3.42 10.49 -12.47
CA LEU A 55 -2.68 9.35 -11.94
C LEU A 55 -3.55 8.09 -11.99
N ILE A 56 -2.93 7.00 -12.44
CA ILE A 56 -3.55 5.68 -12.45
C ILE A 56 -2.96 4.89 -11.29
N VAL A 57 -3.84 4.39 -10.41
CA VAL A 57 -3.44 3.55 -9.29
C VAL A 57 -3.56 2.08 -9.69
N ILE A 58 -2.44 1.36 -9.64
CA ILE A 58 -2.39 -0.08 -9.89
C ILE A 58 -2.21 -0.77 -8.52
N PRO A 59 -3.12 -1.67 -8.11
CA PRO A 59 -3.00 -2.38 -6.84
C PRO A 59 -1.85 -3.39 -6.88
N GLN A 60 -1.46 -3.89 -5.71
CA GLN A 60 -0.54 -5.03 -5.66
C GLN A 60 -1.21 -6.26 -6.28
N LEU A 61 -0.61 -6.78 -7.34
CA LEU A 61 -1.07 -7.98 -8.03
C LEU A 61 -0.47 -9.22 -7.38
N SER A 62 -1.23 -10.32 -7.39
CA SER A 62 -0.76 -11.63 -6.91
C SER A 62 0.29 -12.25 -7.84
N ALA A 63 0.18 -11.96 -9.13
CA ALA A 63 1.14 -12.36 -10.17
C ALA A 63 2.20 -11.27 -10.37
N GLY A 64 3.41 -11.67 -10.76
CA GLY A 64 4.49 -10.73 -10.99
C GLY A 64 4.30 -10.00 -12.32
N ALA A 65 4.65 -8.71 -12.39
CA ALA A 65 4.54 -7.92 -13.63
C ALA A 65 5.45 -8.42 -14.79
N HIS A 66 6.27 -9.44 -14.55
CA HIS A 66 7.11 -10.09 -15.56
C HIS A 66 6.46 -11.33 -16.18
N ASP A 67 5.31 -11.77 -15.67
CA ASP A 67 4.55 -12.87 -16.24
C ASP A 67 3.31 -12.37 -17.00
N LEU A 68 2.76 -13.21 -17.88
CA LEU A 68 1.61 -12.83 -18.71
C LEU A 68 0.36 -12.51 -17.90
N ALA A 69 0.18 -13.14 -16.73
CA ALA A 69 -0.97 -12.91 -15.87
C ALA A 69 -0.86 -11.55 -15.16
N GLY A 70 0.34 -11.18 -14.68
CA GLY A 70 0.63 -9.88 -14.09
C GLY A 70 0.53 -8.76 -15.11
N LEU A 71 1.02 -8.97 -16.34
CA LEU A 71 0.83 -8.01 -17.44
C LEU A 71 -0.65 -7.81 -17.78
N ALA A 72 -1.44 -8.88 -17.83
CA ALA A 72 -2.88 -8.77 -18.05
C ALA A 72 -3.58 -8.01 -16.90
N GLY A 73 -3.17 -8.23 -15.65
CA GLY A 73 -3.66 -7.49 -14.49
C GLY A 73 -3.33 -6.00 -14.57
N VAL A 74 -2.09 -5.64 -14.91
CA VAL A 74 -1.69 -4.24 -15.13
C VAL A 74 -2.51 -3.61 -16.27
N ALA A 75 -2.65 -4.32 -17.39
CA ALA A 75 -3.39 -3.83 -18.55
C ALA A 75 -4.86 -3.51 -18.22
N ALA A 76 -5.52 -4.32 -17.38
CA ALA A 76 -6.88 -4.05 -16.93
C ALA A 76 -6.99 -2.67 -16.25
N HIS A 77 -6.01 -2.30 -15.41
CA HIS A 77 -6.01 -1.01 -14.72
C HIS A 77 -5.60 0.18 -15.62
N LEU A 78 -4.83 -0.06 -16.67
CA LEU A 78 -4.40 0.99 -17.61
C LEU A 78 -5.46 1.31 -18.66
N VAL A 79 -6.30 0.32 -19.02
CA VAL A 79 -7.23 0.41 -20.15
C VAL A 79 -8.67 0.58 -19.69
N GLU A 80 -9.04 0.13 -18.48
CA GLU A 80 -10.37 0.38 -17.93
C GLU A 80 -10.43 1.68 -17.11
N PRO A 81 -11.49 2.48 -17.24
CA PRO A 81 -11.63 3.78 -16.55
C PRO A 81 -11.76 3.70 -15.02
N ALA A 82 -11.73 2.49 -14.42
CA ALA A 82 -11.94 2.28 -12.98
C ALA A 82 -10.76 2.69 -12.09
N GLY A 83 -9.55 2.88 -12.64
CA GLY A 83 -8.35 3.26 -11.89
C GLY A 83 -8.08 4.77 -11.77
N PHE A 84 -9.01 5.60 -12.26
CA PHE A 84 -8.85 7.06 -12.32
C PHE A 84 -9.00 7.70 -10.94
N GLN A 85 -7.90 8.25 -10.41
CA GLN A 85 -7.96 9.20 -9.31
C GLN A 85 -7.91 10.62 -9.90
N ALA A 86 -9.01 11.37 -9.77
CA ALA A 86 -8.99 12.79 -10.06
C ALA A 86 -8.04 13.45 -9.05
N SER A 87 -7.05 14.21 -9.54
CA SER A 87 -6.26 15.05 -8.64
C SER A 87 -7.24 16.01 -7.93
N SER A 88 -7.32 15.91 -6.60
CA SER A 88 -8.09 16.86 -5.78
C SER A 88 -7.33 18.19 -5.72
N GLY A 89 -7.14 18.82 -6.88
CA GLY A 89 -6.70 20.19 -6.97
C GLY A 89 -7.86 21.08 -6.55
N GLU A 90 -7.84 21.57 -5.31
CA GLU A 90 -8.67 22.70 -4.89
C GLU A 90 -8.51 23.83 -5.92
N ARG A 91 -9.54 24.00 -6.75
CA ARG A 91 -9.74 25.21 -7.52
C ARG A 91 -10.04 26.34 -6.53
N ARG A 92 -9.03 27.12 -6.15
CA ARG A 92 -9.25 28.48 -5.65
C ARG A 92 -9.08 29.45 -6.82
N ALA A 93 -10.18 30.17 -7.06
CA ALA A 93 -10.33 31.29 -7.98
C ALA A 93 -9.47 32.49 -7.58
#